data_AF-A0A1W9REJ5-F1
#
_entry.id   AF-A0A1W9REJ5-F1
#
_cell.length_a   1.000
_cell.length_b   1.000
_cell.length_c   1.000
_cell.angle_alpha   90.00
_cell.angle_beta   90.00
_cell.angle_gamma   90.00
#
_symmetry.space_group_name_H-M   'P 1'
#
loop_
_entity.id
_entity.type
_entity.pdbx_description
1 polymer ?
#
loop_
_entity_poly.entity_id
_entity_poly.type
_entity_poly.pdbx_seq_one_letter_code
_entity_poly.pdbx_strand_id
1 'polypeptide(L)'
;MVTPIKKFHLIAGKLLPYLIYAFIQLAVIIKLAQIIFSINFAGSYWTLYFISALFLFTTIGIGLIVSTLSQTQQQALFLSWFFMVFSSMLSGFFIPIPNMPEWLQIVTYLNPMRYMMTSMRELFLKGTPLRYLLDQIIPLAVLGTALFAISVMKFQKKLK
;
A
#
# COMPACT_ATOMS: atom_id res chain seq x y z
N MET A 1 -28.28 16.37 -4.09
CA MET A 1 -28.68 15.89 -2.74
C MET A 1 -27.49 16.01 -1.80
N VAL A 2 -27.66 16.83 -0.76
CA VAL A 2 -26.63 17.25 0.20
C VAL A 2 -26.83 16.53 1.52
N THR A 3 -26.20 15.38 1.70
CA THR A 3 -25.81 14.94 3.05
C THR A 3 -24.38 15.43 3.27
N PRO A 4 -24.11 16.25 4.31
CA PRO A 4 -22.77 16.72 4.62
C PRO A 4 -22.00 15.58 5.30
N ILE A 5 -21.79 14.48 4.58
CA ILE A 5 -20.90 13.42 5.03
C ILE A 5 -19.49 14.03 5.00
N LYS A 6 -18.89 14.23 6.19
CA LYS A 6 -17.50 14.69 6.29
C LYS A 6 -16.64 13.75 5.43
N LYS A 7 -15.72 14.31 4.63
CA LYS A 7 -14.84 13.55 3.71
C LYS A 7 -14.20 12.32 4.40
N PHE A 8 -13.91 12.43 5.69
CA PHE A 8 -13.41 11.35 6.54
C PHE A 8 -14.35 10.13 6.63
N HIS A 9 -15.66 10.31 6.82
CA HIS A 9 -16.61 9.19 6.91
C HIS A 9 -16.74 8.42 5.60
N LEU A 10 -16.67 9.13 4.46
CA LEU A 10 -16.72 8.51 3.14
C LEU A 10 -15.48 7.66 2.87
N ILE A 11 -14.32 8.15 3.31
CA ILE A 11 -13.06 7.43 3.20
C ILE A 11 -13.01 6.25 4.17
N ALA A 12 -13.38 6.44 5.43
CA ALA A 12 -13.44 5.37 6.42
C ALA A 12 -14.39 4.25 5.97
N GLY A 13 -15.54 4.62 5.38
CA GLY A 13 -16.51 3.68 4.82
C GLY A 13 -15.98 2.87 3.63
N LYS A 14 -15.00 3.38 2.87
CA LYS A 14 -14.30 2.61 1.83
C LYS A 14 -13.17 1.78 2.43
N LEU A 15 -12.37 2.39 3.30
CA LEU A 15 -11.13 1.80 3.81
C LEU A 15 -11.40 0.57 4.67
N LEU A 16 -12.45 0.59 5.49
CA LEU A 16 -12.82 -0.54 6.36
C LEU A 16 -13.12 -1.84 5.57
N PRO A 17 -14.02 -1.86 4.57
CA PRO A 17 -14.23 -3.05 3.74
C PRO A 17 -12.95 -3.55 3.06
N TYR A 18 -12.13 -2.65 2.52
CA TYR A 18 -10.89 -3.04 1.86
C TYR A 18 -9.86 -3.59 2.86
N LEU A 19 -9.79 -3.06 4.09
CA LEU A 19 -8.94 -3.60 5.14
C LEU A 19 -9.35 -5.03 5.51
N ILE A 20 -10.66 -5.25 5.72
CA ILE A 20 -11.18 -6.58 6.06
C ILE A 20 -10.84 -7.56 4.95
N TYR A 21 -11.11 -7.19 3.70
CA TYR A 21 -10.77 -8.00 2.53
C TYR A 21 -9.26 -8.31 2.46
N ALA A 22 -8.41 -7.30 2.59
CA ALA A 22 -6.96 -7.47 2.54
C ALA A 22 -6.44 -8.36 3.69
N PHE A 23 -6.99 -8.23 4.90
CA PHE A 23 -6.58 -9.04 6.05
C PHE A 23 -7.00 -10.49 5.91
N ILE A 24 -8.21 -10.75 5.40
CA ILE A 24 -8.66 -12.10 5.06
C ILE A 24 -7.75 -12.68 3.98
N GLN A 25 -7.47 -11.92 2.91
CA GLN A 25 -6.61 -12.37 1.83
C GLN A 25 -5.19 -12.70 2.33
N LEU A 26 -4.60 -11.85 3.17
CA LEU A 26 -3.30 -12.12 3.80
C LEU A 26 -3.35 -13.37 4.68
N ALA A 27 -4.38 -13.55 5.51
CA ALA A 27 -4.54 -14.74 6.34
C ALA A 27 -4.58 -16.01 5.49
N VAL A 28 -5.38 -16.00 4.41
CA VAL A 28 -5.51 -17.12 3.48
C VAL A 28 -4.18 -17.42 2.81
N ILE A 29 -3.49 -16.41 2.27
CA ILE A 29 -2.20 -16.60 1.58
C ILE A 29 -1.15 -17.17 2.54
N ILE A 30 -1.04 -16.66 3.76
CA ILE A 30 -0.08 -17.16 4.75
C ILE A 30 -0.40 -18.60 5.14
N LYS A 31 -1.68 -18.93 5.33
CA LYS A 31 -2.10 -20.30 5.65
C LYS A 31 -1.81 -21.27 4.51
N LEU A 32 -2.09 -20.88 3.27
CA LEU A 32 -1.72 -21.67 2.10
C LEU A 32 -0.20 -21.83 1.97
N ALA A 33 0.57 -20.77 2.24
CA ALA A 33 2.04 -20.84 2.24
C ALA A 33 2.58 -21.82 3.30
N GLN A 34 1.98 -21.82 4.49
CA GLN A 34 2.32 -22.76 5.57
C GLN A 34 1.96 -24.21 5.21
N ILE A 35 0.77 -24.45 4.64
CA ILE A 35 0.27 -25.80 4.38
C ILE A 35 0.93 -26.41 3.13
N ILE A 36 1.00 -25.65 2.03
CA ILE A 36 1.47 -26.16 0.73
C ILE A 36 3.00 -26.17 0.67
N PHE A 37 3.65 -25.11 1.15
CA PHE A 37 5.09 -24.91 0.99
C PHE A 37 5.87 -25.10 2.31
N SER A 38 5.19 -25.44 3.40
CA SER A 38 5.81 -25.61 4.73
C SER A 38 6.62 -24.37 5.19
N ILE A 39 6.21 -23.19 4.74
CA ILE A 39 6.89 -21.93 5.08
C ILE A 39 6.49 -21.51 6.50
N ASN A 40 7.46 -21.50 7.41
CA ASN A 40 7.25 -21.00 8.78
C ASN A 40 7.35 -19.47 8.81
N PHE A 41 6.27 -18.82 9.20
CA PHE A 41 6.27 -17.38 9.43
C PHE A 41 6.93 -17.08 10.78
N ALA A 42 8.15 -16.53 10.77
CA ALA A 42 8.94 -16.27 11.96
C ALA A 42 8.54 -14.98 12.72
N GLY A 43 7.86 -14.06 12.05
CA GLY A 43 7.51 -12.75 12.58
C GLY A 43 6.23 -12.69 13.40
N SER A 44 5.83 -11.47 13.75
CA SER A 44 4.56 -11.20 14.43
C SER A 44 3.44 -10.89 13.42
N TYR A 45 2.33 -11.63 13.51
CA TYR A 45 1.15 -11.40 12.68
C TYR A 45 0.61 -9.98 12.88
N TRP A 46 0.62 -9.47 14.11
CA TRP A 46 0.23 -8.09 14.41
C TRP A 46 1.07 -7.07 13.65
N THR A 47 2.39 -7.28 13.57
CA THR A 47 3.28 -6.38 12.81
C THR A 47 2.97 -6.43 11.32
N LEU A 48 2.73 -7.63 10.78
CA LEU A 48 2.36 -7.80 9.38
C LEU A 48 1.04 -7.09 9.05
N TYR A 49 -0.01 -7.30 9.86
CA TYR A 49 -1.31 -6.64 9.64
C TYR A 49 -1.23 -5.13 9.79
N PHE A 50 -0.44 -4.63 10.75
CA PHE A 50 -0.23 -3.20 10.94
C PHE A 50 0.43 -2.53 9.73
N ILE A 51 1.54 -3.09 9.24
CA ILE A 51 2.23 -2.58 8.05
C ILE A 51 1.33 -2.69 6.81
N SER A 52 0.59 -3.80 6.70
CA SER A 52 -0.37 -3.99 5.61
C SER A 52 -1.49 -2.94 5.62
N ALA A 53 -1.96 -2.54 6.80
CA ALA A 53 -2.96 -1.47 6.92
C ALA A 53 -2.41 -0.12 6.47
N LEU A 54 -1.18 0.23 6.87
CA LEU A 54 -0.51 1.45 6.42
C LEU A 54 -0.27 1.44 4.91
N PHE A 55 0.13 0.30 4.37
CA PHE A 55 0.28 0.11 2.93
C PHE A 55 -1.05 0.31 2.19
N LEU A 56 -2.12 -0.31 2.67
CA LEU A 56 -3.46 -0.15 2.08
C LEU A 56 -3.96 1.29 2.15
N PHE A 57 -3.78 1.96 3.29
CA PHE A 57 -4.11 3.38 3.44
C PHE A 57 -3.39 4.24 2.39
N THR A 58 -2.10 3.97 2.18
CA THR A 58 -1.28 4.69 1.20
C THR A 58 -1.72 4.43 -0.24
N THR A 59 -2.00 3.18 -0.61
CA THR A 59 -2.43 2.81 -1.97
C THR A 59 -3.85 3.29 -2.29
N ILE A 60 -4.75 3.34 -1.30
CA ILE A 60 -6.05 4.02 -1.44
C ILE A 60 -5.83 5.51 -1.75
N GLY A 61 -4.87 6.15 -1.07
CA GLY A 61 -4.45 7.52 -1.37
C GLY A 61 -4.07 7.69 -2.85
N ILE A 62 -3.23 6.80 -3.40
CA ILE A 62 -2.85 6.80 -4.82
C ILE A 62 -4.07 6.61 -5.73
N GLY A 63 -4.92 5.62 -5.44
CA GLY A 63 -6.13 5.35 -6.22
C GLY A 63 -7.09 6.53 -6.27
N LEU A 64 -7.21 7.29 -5.17
CA LEU A 64 -7.97 8.54 -5.14
C LEU A 64 -7.36 9.61 -6.04
N ILE A 65 -6.02 9.80 -6.01
CA ILE A 65 -5.35 10.74 -6.92
C ILE A 65 -5.63 10.34 -8.38
N VAL A 66 -5.43 9.07 -8.73
CA VAL A 66 -5.69 8.53 -10.07
C VAL A 66 -7.14 8.80 -10.50
N SER A 67 -8.10 8.58 -9.60
CA SER A 67 -9.51 8.85 -9.86
C SER A 67 -9.80 10.34 -10.05
N THR A 68 -9.11 11.24 -9.34
CA THR A 68 -9.29 12.70 -9.51
C THR A 68 -8.66 13.24 -10.80
N LEU A 69 -7.59 12.61 -11.29
CA LEU A 69 -6.89 13.02 -12.51
C LEU A 69 -7.53 12.45 -13.79
N SER A 70 -8.32 11.39 -13.66
CA SER A 70 -8.94 10.71 -14.79
C SER A 70 -10.29 11.33 -15.15
N GLN A 71 -10.55 11.50 -16.44
CA GLN A 71 -11.82 12.00 -16.97
C GLN A 71 -12.82 10.87 -17.24
N THR A 72 -12.32 9.66 -17.54
CA THR A 72 -13.13 8.47 -17.83
C THR A 72 -12.72 7.29 -16.95
N GLN A 73 -13.64 6.33 -16.79
CA GLN A 73 -13.36 5.10 -16.05
C GLN A 73 -12.26 4.28 -16.73
N GLN A 74 -12.25 4.20 -18.07
CA GLN A 74 -11.21 3.50 -18.81
C GLN A 74 -9.83 4.13 -18.59
N GLN A 75 -9.74 5.47 -18.58
CA GLN A 75 -8.49 6.16 -18.28
C GLN A 75 -7.99 5.85 -16.86
N ALA A 76 -8.88 5.82 -15.87
CA ALA A 76 -8.53 5.47 -14.49
C ALA A 76 -8.01 4.03 -14.38
N LEU A 77 -8.61 3.09 -15.12
CA LEU A 77 -8.16 1.70 -15.17
C LEU A 77 -6.76 1.58 -15.77
N PHE A 78 -6.51 2.19 -16.93
CA PHE A 78 -5.18 2.16 -17.57
C PHE A 78 -4.10 2.80 -16.71
N LEU A 79 -4.41 3.95 -16.08
CA LEU A 79 -3.46 4.64 -15.21
C LEU A 79 -3.16 3.82 -13.94
N SER A 80 -4.19 3.19 -13.35
CA SER A 80 -4.01 2.29 -12.20
C SER A 80 -3.15 1.08 -12.55
N TRP A 81 -3.39 0.47 -13.73
CA TRP A 81 -2.59 -0.63 -14.24
C TRP A 81 -1.14 -0.24 -14.48
N PHE A 82 -0.91 0.92 -15.09
CA PHE A 82 0.42 1.49 -15.27
C PHE A 82 1.12 1.63 -13.91
N PHE A 83 0.50 2.31 -12.94
CA PHE A 83 1.09 2.45 -11.60
C PHE A 83 1.37 1.10 -10.93
N MET A 84 0.47 0.12 -11.07
CA MET A 84 0.64 -1.22 -10.50
C MET A 84 1.88 -1.91 -11.07
N VAL A 85 2.00 -1.97 -12.41
CA VAL A 85 3.13 -2.63 -13.08
C VAL A 85 4.45 -1.96 -12.71
N PHE A 86 4.56 -0.64 -12.87
CA PHE A 86 5.79 0.08 -12.54
C PHE A 86 6.14 0.01 -11.04
N SER A 87 5.14 0.12 -10.16
CA SER A 87 5.38 -0.03 -8.71
C SER A 87 5.85 -1.45 -8.37
N SER A 88 5.32 -2.48 -9.03
CA SER A 88 5.77 -3.86 -8.82
C SER A 88 7.23 -4.06 -9.25
N MET A 89 7.63 -3.51 -10.40
CA MET A 89 9.01 -3.58 -10.90
C MET A 89 9.98 -2.86 -9.95
N LEU A 90 9.60 -1.69 -9.45
CA LEU A 90 10.42 -0.86 -8.55
C LEU A 90 10.31 -1.22 -7.07
N SER A 91 9.53 -2.24 -6.70
CA SER A 91 9.30 -2.61 -5.29
C SER A 91 10.46 -3.38 -4.65
N GLY A 92 11.41 -3.84 -5.45
CA GLY A 92 12.39 -4.84 -5.00
C GLY A 92 11.91 -6.29 -5.13
N PHE A 93 10.73 -6.53 -5.72
CA PHE A 93 10.18 -7.88 -5.90
C PHE A 93 10.90 -8.67 -7.00
N PHE A 94 10.97 -8.13 -8.21
CA PHE A 94 11.62 -8.79 -9.35
C PHE A 94 13.14 -8.60 -9.34
N ILE A 95 13.59 -7.39 -9.02
CA ILE A 95 15.01 -7.00 -9.00
C ILE A 95 15.32 -6.46 -7.60
N PRO A 96 16.31 -7.00 -6.87
CA PRO A 96 16.72 -6.43 -5.59
C PRO A 96 17.09 -4.95 -5.72
N ILE A 97 16.59 -4.11 -4.82
CA ILE A 97 16.82 -2.65 -4.86
C ILE A 97 18.31 -2.26 -4.90
N PRO A 98 19.22 -2.92 -4.14
CA PRO A 98 20.65 -2.61 -4.21
C PRO A 98 21.28 -2.84 -5.60
N ASN A 99 20.64 -3.63 -6.47
CA ASN A 99 21.13 -3.92 -7.81
C ASN A 99 20.62 -2.91 -8.86
N MET A 100 19.79 -1.94 -8.46
CA MET A 100 19.32 -0.87 -9.35
C MET A 100 20.35 0.26 -9.42
N PRO A 101 20.43 1.01 -10.53
CA PRO A 101 21.20 2.25 -10.58
C PRO A 101 20.78 3.22 -9.46
N GLU A 102 21.72 4.00 -8.92
CA GLU A 102 21.49 4.85 -7.73
C GLU A 102 20.28 5.80 -7.89
N TRP A 103 20.15 6.43 -9.05
CA TRP A 103 19.02 7.33 -9.34
C TRP A 103 17.66 6.61 -9.22
N LEU A 104 17.61 5.33 -9.62
CA LEU A 104 16.39 4.54 -9.56
C LEU A 104 16.08 4.12 -8.12
N GLN A 105 17.12 3.80 -7.32
CA GLN A 105 16.98 3.54 -5.89
C GLN A 105 16.32 4.72 -5.16
N ILE A 106 16.69 5.95 -5.51
CA ILE A 106 16.08 7.16 -4.94
C ILE A 106 14.58 7.23 -5.30
N VAL A 107 14.22 6.99 -6.56
CA VAL A 107 12.82 6.99 -7.01
C VAL A 107 11.98 5.97 -6.24
N THR A 108 12.54 4.82 -5.87
CA THR A 108 11.80 3.78 -5.15
C THR A 108 11.33 4.21 -3.75
N TYR A 109 11.87 5.29 -3.15
CA TYR A 109 11.35 5.82 -1.87
C TYR A 109 9.92 6.38 -2.01
N LEU A 110 9.49 6.75 -3.21
CA LEU A 110 8.11 7.18 -3.50
C LEU A 110 7.15 6.01 -3.74
N ASN A 111 7.65 4.78 -3.76
CA ASN A 111 6.86 3.59 -4.04
C ASN A 111 6.46 2.89 -2.73
N PRO A 112 5.17 2.88 -2.34
CA PRO A 112 4.74 2.22 -1.11
C PRO A 112 5.00 0.71 -1.11
N MET A 113 5.03 0.06 -2.29
CA MET A 113 5.30 -1.39 -2.38
C MET A 113 6.72 -1.75 -1.92
N ARG A 114 7.69 -0.82 -2.02
CA ARG A 114 9.06 -1.03 -1.52
C ARG A 114 9.06 -1.41 -0.05
N TYR A 115 8.36 -0.62 0.76
CA TYR A 115 8.32 -0.77 2.21
C TYR A 115 7.61 -2.06 2.61
N MET A 116 6.50 -2.38 1.93
CA MET A 116 5.77 -3.64 2.16
C MET A 116 6.62 -4.86 1.79
N MET A 117 7.26 -4.86 0.62
CA MET A 117 8.07 -5.99 0.16
C MET A 117 9.31 -6.22 1.05
N THR A 118 9.97 -5.14 1.48
CA THR A 118 11.10 -5.21 2.40
C THR A 118 10.66 -5.73 3.77
N SER A 119 9.57 -5.19 4.33
CA SER A 119 9.02 -5.64 5.61
C SER A 119 8.57 -7.10 5.58
N MET A 120 7.95 -7.53 4.47
CA MET A 120 7.50 -8.91 4.31
C MET A 120 8.69 -9.88 4.30
N ARG A 121 9.79 -9.54 3.60
CA ARG A 121 11.02 -10.35 3.64
C ARG A 121 11.62 -10.41 5.05
N GLU A 122 11.72 -9.28 5.75
CA GLU A 122 12.24 -9.23 7.12
C GLU A 122 11.40 -10.08 8.09
N LEU A 123 10.07 -10.00 8.00
CA LEU A 123 9.17 -10.76 8.87
C LEU A 123 9.18 -12.26 8.58
N PHE A 124 9.21 -12.67 7.30
CA PHE A 124 9.21 -14.08 6.94
C PHE A 124 10.57 -14.75 7.16
N LEU A 125 11.67 -14.08 6.82
CA LEU A 125 13.00 -14.68 6.83
C LEU A 125 13.71 -14.56 8.17
N LYS A 126 13.52 -13.44 8.87
CA LYS A 126 14.26 -13.12 10.10
C LYS A 126 13.39 -13.00 11.34
N GLY A 127 12.07 -12.91 11.17
CA GLY A 127 11.16 -12.66 12.29
C GLY A 127 11.40 -11.31 12.97
N THR A 128 11.87 -10.31 12.20
CA THR A 128 12.35 -9.03 12.73
C THR A 128 11.27 -8.32 13.58
N PRO A 129 11.57 -7.97 14.84
CA PRO A 129 10.64 -7.22 15.69
C PRO A 129 10.26 -5.84 15.10
N LEU A 130 9.04 -5.40 15.37
CA LEU A 130 8.48 -4.13 14.85
C LEU A 130 9.40 -2.91 15.03
N ARG A 131 10.11 -2.82 16.17
CA ARG A 131 11.02 -1.70 16.47
C ARG A 131 12.15 -1.52 15.44
N TYR A 132 12.54 -2.60 14.75
CA TYR A 132 13.58 -2.58 13.73
C TYR A 132 13.02 -2.40 12.31
N LEU A 133 11.69 -2.28 12.16
CA LEU A 133 11.02 -1.97 10.90
C LEU A 133 10.57 -0.51 10.83
N LEU A 134 10.98 0.33 11.78
CA LEU A 134 10.58 1.75 11.83
C LEU A 134 11.09 2.53 10.63
N ASP A 135 12.23 2.14 10.07
CA ASP A 135 12.80 2.65 8.81
C ASP A 135 11.91 2.35 7.60
N GLN A 136 11.02 1.36 7.69
CA GLN A 136 10.01 1.07 6.67
C GLN A 136 8.65 1.68 7.02
N ILE A 137 8.26 1.63 8.29
CA ILE A 137 6.96 2.09 8.79
C ILE A 137 6.83 3.60 8.70
N ILE A 138 7.83 4.35 9.18
CA ILE A 138 7.76 5.82 9.27
C ILE A 138 7.66 6.44 7.88
N PRO A 139 8.54 6.13 6.90
CA PRO A 139 8.42 6.71 5.57
C PRO A 139 7.12 6.31 4.87
N LEU A 140 6.64 5.07 5.06
CA LEU A 140 5.36 4.63 4.51
C LEU A 140 4.18 5.41 5.10
N ALA A 141 4.17 5.66 6.41
CA ALA A 141 3.16 6.47 7.06
C ALA A 141 3.19 7.94 6.61
N VAL A 142 4.39 8.52 6.47
CA VAL A 142 4.59 9.88 5.93
C VAL A 142 4.09 9.96 4.48
N LEU A 143 4.44 8.99 3.64
CA LEU A 143 4.00 8.93 2.26
C LEU A 143 2.47 8.79 2.16
N GLY A 144 1.89 7.89 2.95
CA GLY A 144 0.45 7.68 3.02
C GLY A 144 -0.31 8.94 3.44
N THR A 145 0.13 9.59 4.52
CA THR A 145 -0.50 10.82 5.01
C THR A 145 -0.37 11.96 4.01
N ALA A 146 0.79 12.13 3.37
CA ALA A 146 1.00 13.14 2.33
C ALA A 146 0.09 12.91 1.10
N LEU A 147 0.07 11.70 0.56
CA LEU A 147 -0.78 11.35 -0.60
C LEU A 147 -2.27 11.48 -0.27
N PHE A 148 -2.65 11.10 0.94
CA PHE A 148 -4.01 11.25 1.42
C PHE A 148 -4.41 12.73 1.56
N ALA A 149 -3.55 13.57 2.13
CA ALA A 149 -3.78 15.01 2.22
C ALA A 149 -3.95 15.63 0.82
N ILE A 150 -3.07 15.28 -0.12
CA ILE A 150 -3.17 15.72 -1.53
C ILE A 150 -4.49 15.28 -2.15
N SER A 151 -4.90 14.03 -1.94
CA SER A 151 -6.20 13.52 -2.42
C SER A 151 -7.37 14.30 -1.87
N VAL A 152 -7.38 14.59 -0.56
CA VAL A 152 -8.45 15.35 0.10
C VAL A 152 -8.54 16.80 -0.43
N MET A 153 -7.39 17.42 -0.72
CA MET A 153 -7.28 18.76 -1.29
C MET A 153 -7.75 18.79 -2.76
N LYS A 154 -7.32 17.82 -3.57
CA LYS A 154 -7.72 17.71 -4.99
C LYS A 154 -9.16 17.27 -5.17
N PHE A 155 -9.77 16.64 -4.17
CA PHE A 155 -11.18 16.28 -4.17
C PHE A 155 -12.06 17.54 -4.08
N GLN A 156 -12.26 18.20 -5.22
CA GLN A 156 -13.27 19.22 -5.41
C GLN A 156 -14.63 18.52 -5.53
N LYS A 157 -15.63 19.01 -4.77
CA LYS A 157 -17.02 18.56 -4.92
C LYS A 157 -17.47 18.87 -6.35
N LYS A 158 -17.41 17.90 -7.27
CA LYS A 158 -18.19 17.98 -8.50
C LYS A 158 -19.65 17.72 -8.11
N LEU A 159 -20.39 18.81 -7.91
CA LEU A 159 -21.85 18.81 -8.00
C LEU A 159 -22.18 18.38 -9.44
N LYS A 160 -22.60 17.13 -9.61
CA LYS A 160 -23.51 16.76 -10.69
C LYS A 160 -24.92 16.75 -10.12
#